data_AF-A0A7J5AX02-F1
#
_entry.id   AF-A0A7J5AX02-F1
#
_cell.length_a   1.000
_cell.length_b   1.000
_cell.length_c   1.000
_cell.angle_alpha   90.00
_cell.angle_beta   90.00
_cell.angle_gamma   90.00
#
_symmetry.space_group_name_H-M   'P 1'
#
loop_
_entity.id
_entity.type
_entity.pdbx_description
1 polymer ?
#
loop_
_entity_poly.entity_id
_entity_poly.type
_entity_poly.pdbx_seq_one_letter_code
_entity_poly.pdbx_strand_id
1 'polypeptide(L)'
;MTREQIVIDTSGPPSVPARKVADPRPSLLLGEHSLCPGCGEPVALRLLLEVLQELDIVQRTIGVVGHGCYGSFVRIMDVDVLQCLHGRAPSCATGIKRVRPECAVFTMQGDGDMANEGLQEVLHAAARGEKITCVMLNNGVFGDTGGQLTATTVLGQRTKTSLAGRDAEAHGYPIPVADLVAGLQGSAYVARGAVSTAGGVAQTKRMLRRAFETQLSGAGFSLVEILTMCPTGWFVPAGEGPGYLGGSLEQSYPLGELVT
;
A
#
# COMPACT_ATOMS: atom_id res chain seq x y z
N MET A 1 -0.82 24.17 -33.93
CA MET A 1 -0.14 24.90 -32.84
C MET A 1 0.70 23.89 -32.08
N THR A 2 2.00 23.89 -32.34
CA THR A 2 2.98 23.02 -31.70
C THR A 2 3.07 23.36 -30.22
N ARG A 3 2.83 22.39 -29.33
CA ARG A 3 3.09 22.54 -27.90
C ARG A 3 4.61 22.62 -27.73
N GLU A 4 5.14 23.81 -27.54
CA GLU A 4 6.52 23.97 -27.09
C GLU A 4 6.68 23.22 -25.76
N GLN A 5 7.61 22.27 -25.74
CA GLN A 5 8.02 21.62 -24.50
C GLN A 5 8.70 22.68 -23.64
N ILE A 6 8.01 23.10 -22.59
CA ILE A 6 8.59 23.95 -21.56
C ILE A 6 9.62 23.08 -20.82
N VAL A 7 10.89 23.24 -21.17
CA VAL A 7 12.00 22.68 -20.39
C VAL A 7 12.18 23.57 -19.17
N ILE A 8 11.83 23.04 -18.01
CA ILE A 8 12.01 23.73 -16.73
C ILE A 8 13.45 23.50 -16.30
N ASP A 9 14.26 24.56 -16.29
CA ASP A 9 15.62 24.54 -15.75
C ASP A 9 15.57 24.26 -14.24
N THR A 10 16.16 23.14 -13.82
CA THR A 10 16.21 22.68 -12.42
C THR A 10 17.61 22.84 -11.81
N SER A 11 18.54 23.52 -12.51
CA SER A 11 19.90 23.75 -12.03
C SER A 11 20.00 24.68 -10.82
N GLY A 12 18.92 25.40 -10.50
CA GLY A 12 18.79 26.23 -9.30
C GLY A 12 17.39 26.18 -8.69
N PRO A 13 17.23 26.59 -7.42
CA PRO A 13 15.92 26.74 -6.81
C PRO A 13 15.08 27.76 -7.60
N PRO A 14 13.77 27.55 -7.74
CA PRO A 14 12.91 28.45 -8.51
C PRO A 14 13.01 29.87 -7.98
N SER A 15 13.06 30.84 -8.89
CA SER A 15 13.12 32.28 -8.57
C SER A 15 11.87 32.79 -7.84
N VAL A 16 10.79 32.02 -7.91
CA VAL A 16 9.53 32.26 -7.20
C VAL A 16 9.41 31.22 -6.08
N PRO A 17 9.16 31.63 -4.82
CA PRO A 17 8.88 30.70 -3.75
C PRO A 17 7.71 29.79 -4.13
N ALA A 18 7.83 28.49 -3.88
CA ALA A 18 6.71 27.59 -4.05
C ALA A 18 5.52 28.08 -3.21
N ARG A 19 4.39 28.37 -3.87
CA ARG A 19 3.16 28.73 -3.18
C ARG A 19 2.44 27.44 -2.80
N LYS A 20 2.10 27.27 -1.52
CA LYS A 20 1.20 26.19 -1.08
C LYS A 20 -0.17 26.40 -1.73
N VAL A 21 -0.52 25.55 -2.70
CA VAL A 21 -1.79 25.65 -3.45
C VAL A 21 -2.93 24.98 -2.69
N ALA A 22 -2.63 23.96 -1.88
CA ALA A 22 -3.53 23.31 -0.96
C ALA A 22 -2.74 22.66 0.18
N ASP A 23 -3.40 22.40 1.31
CA ASP A 23 -2.91 21.44 2.30
C ASP A 23 -3.71 20.14 2.16
N PRO A 24 -3.22 19.15 1.40
CA PRO A 24 -3.90 17.87 1.28
C PRO A 24 -3.71 16.99 2.54
N ARG A 25 -3.06 17.48 3.60
CA ARG A 25 -2.89 16.73 4.84
C ARG A 25 -4.27 16.48 5.49
N PRO A 26 -4.68 15.22 5.69
CA PRO A 26 -5.90 14.91 6.39
C PRO A 26 -5.74 15.33 7.86
N SER A 27 -6.83 15.75 8.51
CA SER A 27 -6.77 16.17 9.92
C SER A 27 -6.36 15.03 10.86
N LEU A 28 -6.44 13.78 10.37
CA LEU A 28 -5.99 12.59 11.09
C LEU A 28 -4.46 12.40 11.10
N LEU A 29 -3.68 13.25 10.43
CA LEU A 29 -2.21 13.17 10.45
C LEU A 29 -1.64 14.27 11.34
N LEU A 30 -1.32 13.92 12.59
CA LEU A 30 -0.95 14.84 13.67
C LEU A 30 0.50 15.33 13.61
N GLY A 31 1.33 14.77 12.73
CA GLY A 31 2.76 15.04 12.68
C GLY A 31 3.40 14.76 11.33
N GLU A 32 4.71 14.97 11.25
CA GLU A 32 5.53 14.71 10.07
C GLU A 32 6.06 13.27 10.06
N HIS A 33 6.22 12.70 8.88
CA HIS A 33 6.81 11.36 8.69
C HIS A 33 8.28 11.47 8.26
N SER A 34 9.05 10.40 8.47
CA SER A 34 10.47 10.32 8.10
C SER A 34 10.75 9.56 6.79
N LEU A 35 9.71 9.18 6.03
CA LEU A 35 9.87 8.44 4.77
C LEU A 35 10.60 9.25 3.69
N CYS A 36 11.29 8.51 2.81
CA CYS A 36 12.15 9.07 1.77
C CYS A 36 11.39 9.95 0.75
N PRO A 37 12.05 10.97 0.18
CA PRO A 37 11.52 11.70 -0.98
C PRO A 37 11.20 10.75 -2.14
N GLY A 38 10.02 10.92 -2.76
CA GLY A 38 9.56 10.07 -3.85
C GLY A 38 8.94 8.73 -3.41
N CYS A 39 8.83 8.46 -2.11
CA CYS A 39 8.11 7.29 -1.61
C CYS A 39 6.60 7.40 -1.86
N GLY A 40 5.96 6.28 -2.26
CA GLY A 40 4.52 6.22 -2.48
C GLY A 40 3.68 5.93 -1.23
N GLU A 41 4.25 5.34 -0.18
CA GLU A 41 3.51 4.93 1.02
C GLU A 41 2.79 6.09 1.74
N PRO A 42 3.36 7.31 1.88
CA PRO A 42 2.64 8.43 2.47
C PRO A 42 1.38 8.82 1.70
N VAL A 43 1.40 8.67 0.37
CA VAL A 43 0.24 8.93 -0.48
C VAL A 43 -0.83 7.88 -0.23
N ALA A 44 -0.47 6.61 -0.21
CA ALA A 44 -1.41 5.52 0.07
C ALA A 44 -2.07 5.67 1.46
N LEU A 45 -1.26 6.01 2.48
CA LEU A 45 -1.80 6.26 3.82
C LEU A 45 -2.73 7.47 3.87
N ARG A 46 -2.37 8.58 3.20
CA ARG A 46 -3.25 9.74 3.11
C ARG A 46 -4.62 9.34 2.55
N LEU A 47 -4.64 8.56 1.46
CA LEU A 47 -5.89 8.09 0.87
C LEU A 47 -6.71 7.24 1.84
N LEU A 48 -6.06 6.37 2.60
CA LEU A 48 -6.70 5.57 3.64
C LEU A 48 -7.40 6.48 4.67
N LEU A 49 -6.67 7.44 5.23
CA LEU A 49 -7.19 8.37 6.24
C LEU A 49 -8.33 9.23 5.69
N GLU A 50 -8.19 9.77 4.47
CA GLU A 50 -9.26 10.52 3.80
C GLU A 50 -10.55 9.67 3.65
N VAL A 51 -10.42 8.39 3.28
CA VAL A 51 -11.57 7.48 3.17
C VAL A 51 -12.24 7.25 4.52
N LEU A 52 -11.48 7.08 5.60
CA LEU A 52 -12.05 6.93 6.95
C LEU A 52 -12.85 8.16 7.38
N GLN A 53 -12.37 9.36 7.03
CA GLN A 53 -13.08 10.63 7.30
C GLN A 53 -14.35 10.76 6.45
N GLU A 54 -14.25 10.49 5.15
CA GLU A 54 -15.39 10.60 4.23
C GLU A 54 -16.50 9.58 4.48
N LEU A 55 -16.17 8.46 5.13
CA LEU A 55 -17.14 7.46 5.59
C LEU A 55 -17.68 7.74 7.01
N ASP A 56 -17.15 8.75 7.69
CA ASP A 56 -17.51 9.11 9.07
C ASP A 56 -17.39 7.91 10.04
N ILE A 57 -16.28 7.16 9.93
CA ILE A 57 -16.03 5.95 10.73
C ILE A 57 -14.81 6.01 11.64
N VAL A 58 -14.11 7.16 11.67
CA VAL A 58 -12.86 7.35 12.43
C VAL A 58 -13.00 6.89 13.88
N GLN A 59 -14.05 7.32 14.58
CA GLN A 59 -14.28 7.05 16.01
C GLN A 59 -14.52 5.57 16.36
N ARG A 60 -14.74 4.72 15.35
CA ARG A 60 -14.92 3.27 15.50
C ARG A 60 -13.91 2.47 14.68
N THR A 61 -12.84 3.12 14.22
CA THR A 61 -11.82 2.47 13.39
C THR A 61 -10.65 2.00 14.25
N ILE A 62 -10.23 0.75 14.04
CA ILE A 62 -9.04 0.18 14.67
C ILE A 62 -8.10 -0.32 13.57
N GLY A 63 -6.91 0.24 13.49
CA GLY A 63 -5.84 -0.21 12.60
C GLY A 63 -4.97 -1.27 13.24
N VAL A 64 -4.62 -2.31 12.49
CA VAL A 64 -3.59 -3.28 12.85
C VAL A 64 -2.42 -3.14 11.89
N VAL A 65 -1.33 -2.60 12.39
CA VAL A 65 -0.17 -2.24 11.57
C VAL A 65 0.90 -3.31 11.74
N GLY A 66 1.39 -3.86 10.63
CA GLY A 66 2.54 -4.76 10.62
C GLY A 66 3.85 -4.01 10.89
N HIS A 67 4.95 -4.53 10.36
CA HIS A 67 6.24 -3.83 10.38
C HIS A 67 6.76 -3.49 8.97
N GLY A 68 7.39 -2.33 8.87
CA GLY A 68 7.92 -1.76 7.62
C GLY A 68 7.98 -0.24 7.70
N CYS A 69 8.31 0.42 6.58
CA CYS A 69 8.50 1.88 6.51
C CYS A 69 7.27 2.64 7.01
N TYR A 70 6.07 2.19 6.65
CA TYR A 70 4.79 2.72 7.11
C TYR A 70 4.60 2.69 8.64
N GLY A 71 5.41 1.94 9.38
CA GLY A 71 5.41 1.91 10.84
C GLY A 71 5.67 3.29 11.49
N SER A 72 6.34 4.22 10.78
CA SER A 72 6.55 5.58 11.28
C SER A 72 5.24 6.34 11.53
N PHE A 73 4.15 5.93 10.87
CA PHE A 73 2.86 6.59 10.97
C PHE A 73 2.07 6.21 12.23
N VAL A 74 2.40 5.08 12.88
CA VAL A 74 1.68 4.57 14.06
C VAL A 74 1.54 5.63 15.17
N ARG A 75 2.54 6.52 15.31
CA ARG A 75 2.56 7.56 16.36
C ARG A 75 1.94 8.90 15.96
N ILE A 76 1.56 9.06 14.69
CA ILE A 76 1.09 10.34 14.13
C ILE A 76 -0.27 10.22 13.42
N MET A 77 -0.90 9.04 13.45
CA MET A 77 -2.27 8.84 13.00
C MET A 77 -3.24 9.02 14.18
N ASP A 78 -4.30 9.79 13.97
CA ASP A 78 -5.40 9.98 14.94
C ASP A 78 -6.49 8.91 14.77
N VAL A 79 -6.08 7.65 14.93
CA VAL A 79 -6.94 6.47 14.97
C VAL A 79 -6.37 5.47 15.97
N ASP A 80 -7.21 4.59 16.54
CA ASP A 80 -6.71 3.51 17.39
C ASP A 80 -5.86 2.54 16.56
N VAL A 81 -4.62 2.30 17.00
CA VAL A 81 -3.69 1.43 16.28
C VAL A 81 -3.03 0.42 17.22
N LEU A 82 -3.05 -0.84 16.80
CA LEU A 82 -2.22 -1.91 17.33
C LEU A 82 -1.07 -2.18 16.36
N GLN A 83 0.17 -1.90 16.76
CA GLN A 83 1.34 -2.42 16.05
C GLN A 83 1.57 -3.87 16.48
N CYS A 84 1.48 -4.79 15.53
CA CYS A 84 1.61 -6.23 15.76
C CYS A 84 2.95 -6.76 15.27
N LEU A 85 3.25 -8.03 15.56
CA LEU A 85 4.45 -8.69 15.03
C LEU A 85 4.38 -8.80 13.50
N HIS A 86 5.57 -8.79 12.91
CA HIS A 86 5.86 -9.10 11.51
C HIS A 86 4.96 -10.22 10.94
N GLY A 87 4.15 -9.87 9.94
CA GLY A 87 3.23 -10.77 9.24
C GLY A 87 1.95 -11.15 9.98
N ARG A 88 1.71 -10.67 11.21
CA ARG A 88 0.57 -11.10 12.06
C ARG A 88 -0.66 -10.21 11.98
N ALA A 89 -0.63 -9.15 11.18
CA ALA A 89 -1.72 -8.18 11.14
C ALA A 89 -3.10 -8.81 10.80
N PRO A 90 -3.23 -9.72 9.82
CA PRO A 90 -4.53 -10.33 9.51
C PRO A 90 -5.10 -11.17 10.67
N SER A 91 -4.24 -11.88 11.40
CA SER A 91 -4.64 -12.70 12.55
C SER A 91 -5.06 -11.83 13.73
N CYS A 92 -4.30 -10.78 14.04
CA CYS A 92 -4.65 -9.81 15.08
C CYS A 92 -5.95 -9.06 14.74
N ALA A 93 -6.11 -8.61 13.48
CA ALA A 93 -7.32 -7.96 13.00
C ALA A 93 -8.54 -8.87 13.07
N THR A 94 -8.38 -10.16 12.74
CA THR A 94 -9.43 -11.19 12.91
C THR A 94 -9.91 -11.24 14.36
N GLY A 95 -8.98 -11.29 15.33
CA GLY A 95 -9.32 -11.31 16.76
C GLY A 95 -10.08 -10.06 17.19
N ILE A 96 -9.57 -8.87 16.82
CA ILE A 96 -10.20 -7.59 17.13
C ILE A 96 -11.62 -7.54 16.54
N LYS A 97 -11.78 -7.88 15.25
CA LYS A 97 -13.07 -7.80 14.59
C LYS A 97 -14.11 -8.73 15.21
N ARG A 98 -13.71 -9.92 15.65
CA ARG A 98 -14.61 -10.87 16.33
C ARG A 98 -15.03 -10.40 17.72
N VAL A 99 -14.18 -9.66 18.42
CA VAL A 99 -14.44 -9.12 19.77
C VAL A 99 -15.14 -7.75 19.72
N ARG A 100 -14.99 -7.01 18.62
CA ARG A 100 -15.59 -5.69 18.34
C ARG A 100 -16.22 -5.67 16.93
N PRO A 101 -17.30 -6.43 16.71
CA PRO A 101 -17.91 -6.58 15.38
C PRO A 101 -18.41 -5.25 14.77
N GLU A 102 -18.74 -4.27 15.61
CA GLU A 102 -19.19 -2.92 15.26
C GLU A 102 -18.08 -2.00 14.74
N CYS A 103 -16.81 -2.29 15.06
CA CYS A 103 -15.68 -1.48 14.65
C CYS A 103 -15.29 -1.74 13.19
N ALA A 104 -14.82 -0.70 12.50
CA ALA A 104 -14.12 -0.86 11.23
C ALA A 104 -12.68 -1.27 11.51
N VAL A 105 -12.27 -2.47 11.09
CA VAL A 105 -10.92 -2.98 11.35
C VAL A 105 -10.16 -3.08 10.05
N PHE A 106 -8.97 -2.48 10.00
CA PHE A 106 -8.10 -2.58 8.82
C PHE A 106 -6.72 -3.10 9.18
N THR A 107 -6.04 -3.72 8.20
CA THR A 107 -4.60 -3.97 8.30
C THR A 107 -3.83 -3.04 7.37
N MET A 108 -2.63 -2.63 7.78
CA MET A 108 -1.67 -1.97 6.90
C MET A 108 -0.36 -2.74 6.98
N GLN A 109 0.04 -3.29 5.83
CA GLN A 109 1.19 -4.17 5.70
C GLN A 109 1.98 -3.83 4.45
N GLY A 110 3.29 -4.03 4.48
CA GLY A 110 4.13 -4.02 3.27
C GLY A 110 4.03 -5.36 2.54
N ASP A 111 4.54 -5.44 1.33
CA ASP A 111 4.57 -6.70 0.58
C ASP A 111 5.41 -7.77 1.28
N GLY A 112 6.55 -7.43 1.88
CA GLY A 112 7.32 -8.39 2.67
C GLY A 112 6.57 -8.91 3.90
N ASP A 113 5.93 -8.02 4.66
CA ASP A 113 5.14 -8.37 5.84
C ASP A 113 3.96 -9.29 5.47
N MET A 114 3.22 -8.98 4.39
CA MET A 114 2.07 -9.79 3.96
C MET A 114 2.46 -11.04 3.18
N ALA A 115 3.43 -10.98 2.27
CA ALA A 115 3.71 -12.05 1.31
C ALA A 115 4.81 -13.02 1.78
N ASN A 116 5.82 -12.57 2.54
CA ASN A 116 6.87 -13.46 3.04
C ASN A 116 6.50 -14.07 4.39
N GLU A 117 6.02 -13.26 5.32
CA GLU A 117 5.81 -13.66 6.72
C GLU A 117 4.33 -13.93 7.03
N GLY A 118 3.43 -13.18 6.39
CA GLY A 118 1.99 -13.18 6.68
C GLY A 118 1.11 -13.90 5.67
N LEU A 119 1.67 -14.61 4.68
CA LEU A 119 0.88 -15.12 3.55
C LEU A 119 -0.21 -16.09 4.00
N GLN A 120 0.13 -17.00 4.92
CA GLN A 120 -0.85 -17.90 5.53
C GLN A 120 -1.96 -17.13 6.25
N GLU A 121 -1.62 -16.02 6.92
CA GLU A 121 -2.57 -15.28 7.77
C GLU A 121 -3.62 -14.58 6.92
N VAL A 122 -3.20 -13.93 5.83
CA VAL A 122 -4.11 -13.24 4.91
C VAL A 122 -4.98 -14.25 4.13
N LEU A 123 -4.40 -15.37 3.67
CA LEU A 123 -5.16 -16.42 2.97
C LEU A 123 -6.21 -17.04 3.89
N HIS A 124 -5.88 -17.33 5.14
CA HIS A 124 -6.83 -17.89 6.10
C HIS A 124 -7.90 -16.88 6.55
N ALA A 125 -7.56 -15.59 6.69
CA ALA A 125 -8.55 -14.55 6.95
C ALA A 125 -9.54 -14.40 5.78
N ALA A 126 -9.03 -14.39 4.55
CA ALA A 126 -9.84 -14.36 3.34
C ALA A 126 -10.70 -15.61 3.18
N ALA A 127 -10.15 -16.82 3.37
CA ALA A 127 -10.89 -18.07 3.28
C ALA A 127 -12.05 -18.18 4.29
N ARG A 128 -11.90 -17.55 5.47
CA ARG A 128 -12.99 -17.47 6.47
C ARG A 128 -14.00 -16.35 6.19
N GLY A 129 -13.73 -15.48 5.23
CA GLY A 129 -14.54 -14.28 4.98
C GLY A 129 -14.55 -13.32 6.17
N GLU A 130 -13.42 -13.19 6.87
CA GLU A 130 -13.32 -12.26 8.01
C GLU A 130 -13.66 -10.85 7.55
N LYS A 131 -14.53 -10.17 8.29
CA LYS A 131 -15.03 -8.83 7.95
C LYS A 131 -13.98 -7.77 8.31
N ILE A 132 -12.83 -7.84 7.68
CA ILE A 132 -11.71 -6.91 7.82
C ILE A 132 -11.28 -6.39 6.44
N THR A 133 -10.64 -5.22 6.42
CA THR A 133 -10.08 -4.63 5.21
C THR A 133 -8.56 -4.66 5.29
N CYS A 134 -7.92 -5.50 4.49
CA CYS A 134 -6.47 -5.56 4.41
C CYS A 134 -5.95 -4.58 3.35
N VAL A 135 -4.87 -3.86 3.68
CA VAL A 135 -4.16 -2.98 2.75
C VAL A 135 -2.71 -3.44 2.65
N MET A 136 -2.28 -3.74 1.43
CA MET A 136 -0.91 -4.18 1.12
C MET A 136 -0.20 -3.10 0.31
N LEU A 137 0.85 -2.52 0.87
CA LEU A 137 1.73 -1.59 0.18
C LEU A 137 2.82 -2.40 -0.51
N ASN A 138 2.71 -2.56 -1.83
CA ASN A 138 3.64 -3.37 -2.61
C ASN A 138 4.65 -2.50 -3.36
N ASN A 139 5.90 -2.52 -2.90
CA ASN A 139 7.02 -1.91 -3.62
C ASN A 139 8.06 -2.95 -4.07
N GLY A 140 7.82 -4.23 -3.78
CA GLY A 140 8.67 -5.34 -4.20
C GLY A 140 10.01 -5.40 -3.49
N VAL A 141 10.18 -4.71 -2.35
CA VAL A 141 11.41 -4.74 -1.54
C VAL A 141 11.11 -4.58 -0.04
N PHE A 142 11.97 -5.14 0.81
CA PHE A 142 11.96 -4.81 2.23
C PHE A 142 12.62 -3.45 2.45
N GLY A 143 11.88 -2.35 2.24
CA GLY A 143 12.40 -0.99 2.30
C GLY A 143 13.08 -0.65 3.63
N ASP A 144 12.42 -0.96 4.74
CA ASP A 144 12.87 -0.59 6.11
C ASP A 144 14.19 -1.27 6.51
N THR A 145 14.41 -2.50 6.04
CA THR A 145 15.65 -3.24 6.30
C THR A 145 16.76 -2.95 5.27
N GLY A 146 16.51 -2.07 4.31
CA GLY A 146 17.50 -1.59 3.35
C GLY A 146 17.39 -2.17 1.94
N GLY A 147 16.20 -2.60 1.52
CA GLY A 147 15.88 -2.91 0.12
C GLY A 147 16.18 -4.34 -0.31
N GLN A 148 15.97 -5.33 0.57
CA GLN A 148 16.12 -6.76 0.24
C GLN A 148 14.96 -7.27 -0.63
N LEU A 149 15.19 -8.40 -1.31
CA LEU A 149 14.18 -9.10 -2.10
C LEU A 149 13.00 -9.57 -1.24
N THR A 150 11.79 -9.37 -1.74
CA THR A 150 10.52 -9.89 -1.19
C THR A 150 9.94 -10.96 -2.11
N ALA A 151 8.90 -11.65 -1.64
CA ALA A 151 8.16 -12.61 -2.44
C ALA A 151 7.47 -11.95 -3.66
N THR A 152 7.26 -10.63 -3.65
CA THR A 152 6.62 -9.89 -4.75
C THR A 152 7.59 -9.12 -5.64
N THR A 153 8.90 -9.11 -5.33
CA THR A 153 9.92 -8.56 -6.24
C THR A 153 9.74 -9.14 -7.64
N VAL A 154 9.60 -8.30 -8.67
CA VAL A 154 9.36 -8.76 -10.05
C VAL A 154 10.64 -9.22 -10.73
N LEU A 155 10.54 -10.01 -11.80
CA LEU A 155 11.72 -10.45 -12.57
C LEU A 155 12.53 -9.24 -13.06
N GLY A 156 13.85 -9.32 -12.95
CA GLY A 156 14.76 -8.23 -13.31
C GLY A 156 14.83 -7.07 -12.31
N GLN A 157 13.92 -6.96 -11.33
CA GLN A 157 14.00 -5.92 -10.31
C GLN A 157 15.24 -6.12 -9.42
N ARG A 158 16.10 -5.10 -9.37
CA ARG A 158 17.31 -5.10 -8.56
C ARG A 158 16.97 -4.87 -7.10
N THR A 159 17.61 -5.62 -6.22
CA THR A 159 17.48 -5.47 -4.76
C THR A 159 18.86 -5.63 -4.11
N LYS A 160 18.99 -5.29 -2.83
CA LYS A 160 20.25 -5.44 -2.08
C LYS A 160 20.76 -6.89 -2.03
N THR A 161 19.86 -7.87 -2.10
CA THR A 161 20.18 -9.30 -2.08
C THR A 161 20.15 -9.94 -3.47
N SER A 162 19.72 -9.21 -4.50
CA SER A 162 19.70 -9.63 -5.91
C SER A 162 20.14 -8.46 -6.80
N LEU A 163 21.42 -8.10 -6.72
CA LEU A 163 21.97 -6.89 -7.36
C LEU A 163 21.87 -6.92 -8.89
N ALA A 164 21.87 -8.11 -9.49
CA ALA A 164 21.70 -8.32 -10.93
C ALA A 164 20.22 -8.33 -11.38
N GLY A 165 19.28 -8.18 -10.43
CA GLY A 165 17.85 -8.39 -10.66
C GLY A 165 17.37 -9.73 -10.11
N ARG A 166 16.08 -9.85 -9.82
CA ARG A 166 15.47 -11.15 -9.53
C ARG A 166 15.57 -12.03 -10.77
N ASP A 167 16.23 -13.15 -10.60
CA ASP A 167 16.31 -14.25 -11.55
C ASP A 167 15.38 -15.39 -11.14
N ALA A 168 14.65 -15.96 -12.10
CA ALA A 168 13.64 -16.99 -11.83
C ALA A 168 14.23 -18.33 -11.41
N GLU A 169 15.40 -18.70 -11.94
CA GLU A 169 16.07 -19.97 -11.61
C GLU A 169 16.66 -19.91 -10.21
N ALA A 170 17.32 -18.80 -9.86
CA ALA A 170 17.97 -18.63 -8.57
C ALA A 170 17.01 -18.23 -7.43
N HIS A 171 15.97 -17.44 -7.73
CA HIS A 171 15.11 -16.83 -6.71
C HIS A 171 13.62 -17.20 -6.82
N GLY A 172 13.22 -17.94 -7.86
CA GLY A 172 11.82 -18.30 -8.15
C GLY A 172 11.01 -17.15 -8.77
N TYR A 173 9.72 -17.37 -9.00
CA TYR A 173 8.80 -16.38 -9.58
C TYR A 173 8.11 -15.52 -8.51
N PRO A 174 7.70 -14.27 -8.84
CA PRO A 174 6.98 -13.41 -7.91
C PRO A 174 5.61 -14.01 -7.52
N ILE A 175 5.18 -13.80 -6.28
CA ILE A 175 3.90 -14.28 -5.75
C ILE A 175 2.83 -13.18 -5.89
N PRO A 176 1.82 -13.34 -6.75
CA PRO A 176 0.76 -12.35 -6.93
C PRO A 176 -0.30 -12.49 -5.82
N VAL A 177 -0.08 -11.83 -4.67
CA VAL A 177 -0.91 -12.00 -3.46
C VAL A 177 -2.38 -11.66 -3.71
N ALA A 178 -2.70 -10.54 -4.38
CA ALA A 178 -4.09 -10.19 -4.64
C ALA A 178 -4.80 -11.21 -5.54
N ASP A 179 -4.12 -11.80 -6.53
CA ASP A 179 -4.68 -12.85 -7.38
C ASP A 179 -4.97 -14.13 -6.59
N LEU A 180 -4.05 -14.53 -5.69
CA LEU A 180 -4.27 -15.66 -4.80
C LEU A 180 -5.48 -15.44 -3.89
N VAL A 181 -5.60 -14.24 -3.30
CA VAL A 181 -6.72 -13.87 -2.44
C VAL A 181 -8.03 -13.77 -3.22
N ALA A 182 -8.01 -13.26 -4.46
CA ALA A 182 -9.18 -13.19 -5.34
C ALA A 182 -9.78 -14.57 -5.66
N GLY A 183 -8.96 -15.61 -5.66
CA GLY A 183 -9.41 -16.99 -5.86
C GLY A 183 -10.15 -17.63 -4.68
N LEU A 184 -10.22 -16.97 -3.52
CA LEU A 184 -10.84 -17.51 -2.30
C LEU A 184 -12.30 -17.09 -2.18
N GLN A 185 -13.18 -18.05 -1.87
CA GLN A 185 -14.64 -17.82 -1.80
C GLN A 185 -15.08 -16.80 -0.72
N GLY A 186 -14.29 -16.60 0.33
CA GLY A 186 -14.61 -15.60 1.36
C GLY A 186 -14.16 -14.18 1.03
N SER A 187 -13.44 -13.99 -0.08
CA SER A 187 -13.06 -12.68 -0.59
C SER A 187 -14.26 -12.01 -1.25
N ALA A 188 -14.75 -10.93 -0.65
CA ALA A 188 -15.88 -10.17 -1.15
C ALA A 188 -15.46 -8.95 -1.99
N TYR A 189 -14.25 -8.43 -1.79
CA TYR A 189 -13.70 -7.38 -2.64
C TYR A 189 -12.17 -7.47 -2.69
N VAL A 190 -11.60 -7.49 -3.88
CA VAL A 190 -10.15 -7.51 -4.07
C VAL A 190 -9.81 -6.55 -5.20
N ALA A 191 -8.91 -5.62 -4.94
CA ALA A 191 -8.49 -4.65 -5.95
C ALA A 191 -6.99 -4.38 -5.87
N ARG A 192 -6.44 -3.93 -7.00
CA ARG A 192 -5.06 -3.46 -7.13
C ARG A 192 -5.05 -2.05 -7.71
N GLY A 193 -4.49 -1.11 -6.94
CA GLY A 193 -4.28 0.27 -7.33
C GLY A 193 -2.79 0.63 -7.38
N ALA A 194 -2.50 1.85 -7.79
CA ALA A 194 -1.15 2.43 -7.77
C ALA A 194 -1.22 3.92 -7.45
N VAL A 195 -0.16 4.44 -6.85
CA VAL A 195 -0.04 5.86 -6.46
C VAL A 195 1.04 6.61 -7.25
N SER A 196 1.44 6.09 -8.41
CA SER A 196 2.45 6.67 -9.33
C SER A 196 1.92 7.85 -10.16
N THR A 197 0.61 7.95 -10.37
CA THR A 197 -0.01 8.99 -11.21
C THR A 197 -1.24 9.59 -10.53
N ALA A 198 -1.63 10.82 -10.92
CA ALA A 198 -2.83 11.46 -10.38
C ALA A 198 -4.11 10.64 -10.62
N GLY A 199 -4.22 10.01 -11.80
CA GLY A 199 -5.33 9.10 -12.11
C GLY A 199 -5.33 7.85 -11.22
N GLY A 200 -4.16 7.24 -11.04
CA GLY A 200 -3.98 6.08 -10.15
C GLY A 200 -4.32 6.41 -8.69
N VAL A 201 -3.91 7.58 -8.19
CA VAL A 201 -4.26 8.06 -6.84
C VAL A 201 -5.79 8.16 -6.68
N ALA A 202 -6.48 8.78 -7.65
CA ALA A 202 -7.93 8.90 -7.59
C ALA A 202 -8.64 7.53 -7.66
N GLN A 203 -8.14 6.60 -8.48
CA GLN A 203 -8.68 5.24 -8.59
C GLN A 203 -8.46 4.42 -7.32
N THR A 204 -7.25 4.47 -6.77
CA THR A 204 -6.88 3.77 -5.54
C THR A 204 -7.74 4.23 -4.36
N LYS A 205 -8.05 5.53 -4.27
CA LYS A 205 -8.98 6.04 -3.25
C LYS A 205 -10.38 5.43 -3.35
N ARG A 206 -10.91 5.29 -4.57
CA ARG A 206 -12.22 4.64 -4.81
C ARG A 206 -12.18 3.16 -4.40
N MET A 207 -11.07 2.47 -4.69
CA MET A 207 -10.89 1.07 -4.29
C MET A 207 -10.85 0.91 -2.77
N LEU A 208 -10.09 1.76 -2.08
CA LEU A 208 -10.06 1.79 -0.62
C LEU A 208 -11.46 2.04 -0.03
N ARG A 209 -12.20 3.02 -0.56
CA ARG A 209 -13.57 3.29 -0.13
C ARG A 209 -14.47 2.06 -0.27
N ARG A 210 -14.46 1.41 -1.44
CA ARG A 210 -15.25 0.20 -1.70
C ARG A 210 -14.87 -0.94 -0.76
N ALA A 211 -13.58 -1.12 -0.46
CA ALA A 211 -13.12 -2.15 0.46
C ALA A 211 -13.69 -1.97 1.89
N PHE A 212 -13.76 -0.73 2.37
CA PHE A 212 -14.44 -0.43 3.65
C PHE A 212 -15.96 -0.60 3.56
N GLU A 213 -16.60 -0.17 2.48
CA GLU A 213 -18.05 -0.38 2.27
C GLU A 213 -18.41 -1.89 2.25
N THR A 214 -17.58 -2.72 1.63
CA THR A 214 -17.68 -4.20 1.67
C THR A 214 -17.61 -4.72 3.11
N GLN A 215 -16.67 -4.21 3.91
CA GLN A 215 -16.55 -4.59 5.31
C GLN A 215 -17.80 -4.15 6.11
N LEU A 216 -18.21 -2.90 5.96
CA LEU A 216 -19.30 -2.27 6.73
C LEU A 216 -20.67 -2.88 6.41
N SER A 217 -20.88 -3.34 5.18
CA SER A 217 -22.07 -4.12 4.79
C SER A 217 -22.02 -5.57 5.27
N GLY A 218 -20.87 -6.02 5.77
CA GLY A 218 -20.67 -7.38 6.28
C GLY A 218 -20.58 -8.44 5.18
N ALA A 219 -20.27 -8.03 3.94
CA ALA A 219 -20.22 -8.91 2.77
C ALA A 219 -19.07 -9.93 2.81
N GLY A 220 -17.96 -9.59 3.48
CA GLY A 220 -16.86 -10.53 3.69
C GLY A 220 -15.51 -9.84 3.81
N PHE A 221 -14.46 -10.56 3.42
CA PHE A 221 -13.08 -10.09 3.44
C PHE A 221 -12.81 -9.13 2.29
N SER A 222 -12.06 -8.06 2.55
CA SER A 222 -11.59 -7.17 1.49
C SER A 222 -10.07 -6.94 1.52
N LEU A 223 -9.46 -6.86 0.34
CA LEU A 223 -8.03 -6.55 0.14
C LEU A 223 -7.86 -5.46 -0.90
N VAL A 224 -7.02 -4.47 -0.59
CA VAL A 224 -6.50 -3.52 -1.58
C VAL A 224 -4.98 -3.61 -1.60
N GLU A 225 -4.44 -4.13 -2.70
CA GLU A 225 -3.02 -4.04 -3.01
C GLU A 225 -2.74 -2.67 -3.66
N ILE A 226 -1.77 -1.94 -3.14
CA ILE A 226 -1.39 -0.63 -3.64
C ILE A 226 0.07 -0.70 -4.05
N LEU A 227 0.32 -0.60 -5.35
CA LEU A 227 1.67 -0.50 -5.88
C LEU A 227 2.25 0.89 -5.50
N THR A 228 3.36 0.88 -4.77
CA THR A 228 3.98 2.09 -4.22
C THR A 228 5.41 2.27 -4.70
N MET A 229 5.83 3.52 -4.83
CA MET A 229 7.20 3.85 -5.22
C MET A 229 8.17 3.69 -4.06
N CYS A 230 9.33 3.07 -4.32
CA CYS A 230 10.44 2.97 -3.37
C CYS A 230 11.78 3.27 -4.07
N PRO A 231 12.02 4.52 -4.50
CA PRO A 231 13.21 4.86 -5.29
C PRO A 231 14.52 4.50 -4.57
N THR A 232 14.57 4.70 -3.25
CA THR A 232 15.70 4.28 -2.40
C THR A 232 15.97 2.78 -2.47
N GLY A 233 14.92 1.94 -2.36
CA GLY A 233 15.05 0.49 -2.39
C GLY A 233 15.30 -0.08 -3.80
N TRP A 234 14.93 0.66 -4.84
CA TRP A 234 15.15 0.30 -6.24
C TRP A 234 16.47 0.84 -6.81
N PHE A 235 17.19 1.65 -6.04
CA PHE A 235 18.43 2.33 -6.46
C PHE A 235 18.21 3.25 -7.69
N VAL A 236 17.07 3.93 -7.74
CA VAL A 236 16.74 4.89 -8.81
C VAL A 236 16.54 6.30 -8.25
N PRO A 237 16.78 7.36 -9.04
CA PRO A 237 16.47 8.73 -8.64
C PRO A 237 14.98 8.90 -8.27
N ALA A 238 14.69 9.72 -7.27
CA ALA A 238 13.32 9.91 -6.77
C ALA A 238 12.32 10.34 -7.87
N GLY A 239 12.75 11.20 -8.81
CA GLY A 239 11.93 11.66 -9.93
C GLY A 239 11.61 10.58 -10.96
N GLU A 240 12.37 9.48 -11.00
CA GLU A 240 12.17 8.37 -11.94
C GLU A 240 11.24 7.28 -11.38
N GLY A 241 10.90 7.36 -10.09
CA GLY A 241 10.06 6.38 -9.39
C GLY A 241 8.75 6.02 -10.11
N PRO A 242 7.93 7.00 -10.57
CA PRO A 242 6.71 6.71 -11.31
C PRO A 242 6.94 5.90 -12.59
N GLY A 243 7.96 6.28 -13.37
CA GLY A 243 8.31 5.58 -14.62
C GLY A 243 8.82 4.16 -14.36
N TYR A 244 9.64 3.99 -13.31
CA TYR A 244 10.11 2.68 -12.89
C TYR A 244 8.95 1.77 -12.48
N LEU A 245 8.01 2.26 -11.65
CA LEU A 245 6.84 1.49 -11.23
C LEU A 245 6.01 1.02 -12.44
N GLY A 246 5.72 1.94 -13.37
CA GLY A 246 4.96 1.65 -14.59
C GLY A 246 5.64 0.66 -15.52
N GLY A 247 6.97 0.73 -15.64
CA GLY A 247 7.77 -0.16 -16.49
C GLY A 247 8.14 -1.50 -15.85
N SER A 248 7.83 -1.73 -14.57
CA SER A 248 8.21 -2.94 -13.84
C SER A 248 7.04 -3.59 -13.10
N LEU A 249 6.70 -3.10 -11.91
CA LEU A 249 5.67 -3.69 -11.04
C LEU A 249 4.30 -3.68 -11.73
N GLU A 250 3.89 -2.58 -12.36
CA GLU A 250 2.58 -2.51 -13.06
C GLU A 250 2.49 -3.48 -14.25
N GLN A 251 3.61 -3.88 -14.85
CA GLN A 251 3.63 -4.90 -15.91
C GLN A 251 3.40 -6.32 -15.38
N SER A 252 3.88 -6.60 -14.17
CA SER A 252 3.72 -7.91 -13.52
C SER A 252 2.43 -8.01 -12.70
N TYR A 253 1.91 -6.87 -12.25
CA TYR A 253 0.75 -6.76 -11.39
C TYR A 253 -0.27 -5.78 -11.99
N PRO A 254 -1.09 -6.23 -12.96
CA PRO A 254 -2.06 -5.36 -13.64
C PRO A 254 -3.05 -4.73 -12.66
N LEU A 255 -3.28 -3.43 -12.82
CA LEU A 255 -4.20 -2.65 -11.99
C LEU A 255 -5.66 -2.98 -12.33
N GLY A 256 -6.55 -2.92 -11.34
CA GLY A 256 -7.98 -3.16 -11.54
C GLY A 256 -8.68 -3.72 -10.31
N GLU A 257 -9.96 -4.04 -10.48
CA GLU A 257 -10.73 -4.79 -9.48
C GLU A 257 -10.74 -6.25 -9.91
N LEU A 258 -10.34 -7.14 -9.01
CA LEU A 258 -10.21 -8.58 -9.24
C LEU A 258 -11.47 -9.31 -8.74
N VAL A 259 -12.10 -8.79 -7.68
CA VAL A 259 -13.39 -9.25 -7.13
C VAL A 259 -14.23 -8.01 -6.78
N THR A 260 -15.51 -8.00 -7.14
CA THR A 260 -16.44 -6.87 -6.99
C THR A 260 -17.71 -7.20 -6.27
#